data_AF-A0A0S2DLI2-F1
#
_entry.id   AF-A0A0S2DLI2-F1
#
_cell.length_a   1.000
_cell.length_b   1.000
_cell.length_c   1.000
_cell.angle_alpha   90.00
_cell.angle_beta   90.00
_cell.angle_gamma   90.00
#
_symmetry.space_group_name_H-M   'P 1'
#
loop_
_entity.id
_entity.type
_entity.pdbx_description
1 polymer ?
#
loop_
_entity_poly.entity_id
_entity_poly.type
_entity_poly.pdbx_seq_one_letter_code
_entity_poly.pdbx_strand_id
1 'polypeptide(L)'
;MDTYLAAIVLTAEGGDSYRLDYDAAGNVSARTLCGNNLRVQFNSYDLRGNLIAEHHETSASNGGFQGISRSFAYDANNRFTQVRSYYPNGSTWTRASGSGQSHEEWETYDYSGWLRTVENYSYDAAGRVLYQDKIGRNEAAPNWIQLASQYNQDNRQSYDVSVLDTLNNRI
;
A
#
# COMPACT_ATOMS: atom_id res chain seq x y z
N MET A 1 2.55 -4.96 33.93
CA MET A 1 2.39 -3.67 33.24
C MET A 1 3.47 -3.66 32.19
N ASP A 2 3.13 -4.01 30.94
CA ASP A 2 4.11 -3.98 29.86
C ASP A 2 4.30 -2.54 29.43
N THR A 3 5.49 -2.02 29.66
CA THR A 3 5.91 -0.69 29.21
C THR A 3 6.07 -0.75 27.70
N TYR A 4 5.09 -0.24 26.96
CA TYR A 4 5.27 0.03 25.54
C TYR A 4 6.39 1.07 25.40
N LEU A 5 7.51 0.66 24.82
CA LEU A 5 8.61 1.58 24.52
C LEU A 5 8.17 2.47 23.36
N ALA A 6 8.47 3.76 23.46
CA ALA A 6 8.26 4.72 22.40
C ALA A 6 9.46 5.65 22.31
N ALA A 7 9.84 6.02 21.10
CA ALA A 7 10.95 6.94 20.84
C ALA A 7 10.43 8.17 20.08
N ILE A 8 10.90 9.36 20.47
CA ILE A 8 10.66 10.60 19.73
C ILE A 8 11.93 10.89 18.92
N VAL A 9 11.76 11.08 17.61
CA VAL A 9 12.83 11.48 16.71
C VAL A 9 12.60 12.91 16.27
N LEU A 10 13.60 13.74 16.53
CA LEU A 10 13.67 15.12 16.08
C LEU A 10 14.43 15.15 14.76
N THR A 11 13.83 15.74 13.74
CA THR A 11 14.46 15.97 12.44
C THR A 11 15.11 17.35 12.42
N ALA A 12 16.11 17.53 11.55
CA ALA A 12 16.78 18.82 11.35
C ALA A 12 15.77 19.90 10.90
N GLU A 13 16.16 21.17 11.03
CA GLU A 13 15.28 22.33 10.87
C GLU A 13 14.41 22.25 9.59
N GLY A 14 13.09 22.23 9.77
CA GLY A 14 12.09 22.14 8.70
C GLY A 14 11.51 20.73 8.45
N GLY A 15 12.02 19.68 9.10
CA GLY A 15 11.43 18.34 9.03
C GLY A 15 10.29 18.10 10.02
N ASP A 16 9.33 17.26 9.64
CA ASP A 16 8.33 16.73 10.59
C ASP A 16 9.05 15.85 11.62
N SER A 17 8.87 16.15 12.90
CA SER A 17 9.25 15.25 13.98
C SER A 17 8.34 14.02 13.97
N TYR A 18 8.78 12.89 14.53
CA TYR A 18 7.93 11.71 14.59
C TYR A 18 8.16 10.87 15.84
N ARG A 19 7.12 10.14 16.25
CA ARG A 19 7.15 9.12 17.30
C ARG A 19 7.14 7.74 16.67
N LEU A 20 7.95 6.84 17.21
CA LEU A 20 7.92 5.41 16.92
C LEU A 20 7.35 4.67 18.13
N ASP A 21 6.35 3.83 17.88
CA ASP A 21 5.84 2.87 18.85
C ASP A 21 6.33 1.48 18.49
N TYR A 22 6.66 0.68 19.50
CA TYR A 22 7.25 -0.65 19.32
C TYR A 22 6.31 -1.75 19.83
N ASP A 23 6.30 -2.89 19.15
CA ASP A 23 5.71 -4.11 19.68
C ASP A 23 6.59 -4.75 20.77
N ALA A 24 6.11 -5.85 21.36
CA ALA A 24 6.83 -6.56 22.43
C ALA A 24 8.15 -7.21 21.96
N ALA A 25 8.33 -7.42 20.65
CA ALA A 25 9.54 -7.94 20.05
C ALA A 25 10.53 -6.83 19.64
N GLY A 26 10.15 -5.56 19.81
CA GLY A 26 10.96 -4.39 19.45
C GLY A 26 10.85 -3.98 17.99
N ASN A 27 9.86 -4.47 17.24
CA ASN A 27 9.59 -3.99 15.89
C ASN A 27 8.75 -2.70 15.92
N VAL A 28 8.94 -1.81 14.94
CA VAL A 28 8.22 -0.53 14.85
C VAL A 28 6.77 -0.76 14.40
N SER A 29 5.86 -0.92 15.36
CA SER A 29 4.44 -1.23 15.09
C SER A 29 3.65 -0.02 14.59
N ALA A 30 4.06 1.19 14.96
CA ALA A 30 3.50 2.42 14.41
C ALA A 30 4.53 3.54 14.31
N ARG A 31 4.32 4.41 13.32
CA ARG A 31 5.00 5.70 13.20
C ARG A 31 3.96 6.81 13.17
N THR A 32 4.05 7.71 14.13
CA THR A 32 3.22 8.91 14.21
C THR A 32 4.03 10.12 13.76
N LEU A 33 3.65 10.73 12.64
CA LEU A 33 4.28 11.93 12.08
C LEU A 33 3.62 13.19 12.67
N CYS A 34 4.44 14.04 13.25
CA CYS A 34 4.07 15.30 13.88
C CYS A 34 4.49 16.47 12.97
N GLY A 35 3.68 16.72 11.94
CA GLY A 35 3.76 17.91 11.08
C GLY A 35 2.56 18.83 11.30
N ASN A 36 2.09 19.50 10.23
CA ASN A 36 0.88 20.34 10.28
C ASN A 36 -0.38 19.57 10.70
N ASN A 37 -0.43 18.26 10.40
CA ASN A 37 -1.47 17.34 10.84
C ASN A 37 -0.81 16.11 11.48
N LEU A 38 -1.41 15.60 12.55
CA LEU A 38 -0.96 14.38 13.20
C LEU A 38 -1.42 13.16 12.39
N ARG A 39 -0.45 12.40 11.88
CA ARG A 39 -0.72 11.28 10.98
C ARG A 39 -0.05 10.03 11.52
N VAL A 40 -0.70 8.87 11.38
CA VAL A 40 -0.19 7.59 11.88
C VAL A 40 -0.17 6.56 10.76
N GLN A 41 0.92 5.82 10.67
CA GLN A 41 1.09 4.65 9.84
C GLN A 41 1.37 3.44 10.73
N PHE A 42 0.70 2.33 10.46
CA PHE A 42 0.89 1.08 11.18
C PHE A 42 1.60 0.03 10.34
N ASN A 43 2.32 -0.85 11.02
CA ASN A 43 3.08 -1.95 10.44
C ASN A 43 2.75 -3.26 11.16
N SER A 44 2.75 -4.36 10.41
CA SER A 44 2.61 -5.72 10.95
C SER A 44 3.84 -6.55 10.59
N TYR A 45 4.26 -7.43 11.49
CA TYR A 45 5.45 -8.26 11.33
C TYR A 45 5.14 -9.75 11.49
N ASP A 46 5.90 -10.62 10.83
CA ASP A 46 5.88 -12.05 11.12
C ASP A 46 6.67 -12.38 12.41
N LEU A 47 6.62 -13.64 12.85
CA LEU A 47 7.33 -14.09 14.06
C LEU A 47 8.86 -14.00 13.94
N ARG A 48 9.41 -13.78 12.74
CA ARG A 48 10.85 -13.59 12.49
C ARG A 48 11.23 -12.10 12.45
N GLY A 49 10.25 -11.19 12.62
CA GLY A 49 10.46 -9.74 12.54
C GLY A 49 10.47 -9.19 11.10
N ASN A 50 10.04 -9.97 10.12
CA ASN A 50 9.89 -9.47 8.75
C ASN A 50 8.61 -8.63 8.64
N LEU A 51 8.69 -7.44 8.06
CA LEU A 51 7.53 -6.58 7.79
C LEU A 51 6.60 -7.29 6.79
N ILE A 52 5.37 -7.65 7.16
CA ILE A 52 4.41 -8.36 6.29
C ILE A 52 3.33 -7.45 5.73
N ALA A 53 3.00 -6.36 6.42
CA ALA A 53 2.04 -5.38 5.94
C ALA A 53 2.36 -3.98 6.47
N GLU A 54 2.15 -2.99 5.62
CA GLU A 54 2.00 -1.60 5.99
C GLU A 54 0.58 -1.17 5.71
N HIS A 55 0.06 -0.30 6.56
CA HIS A 55 -1.26 0.27 6.41
C HIS A 55 -1.20 1.68 5.83
N HIS A 56 -2.28 2.09 5.16
CA HIS A 56 -2.38 3.47 4.70
C HIS A 56 -2.28 4.44 5.89
N GLU A 57 -1.56 5.53 5.68
CA GLU A 57 -1.46 6.61 6.65
C GLU A 57 -2.85 7.19 6.90
N THR A 58 -3.15 7.46 8.17
CA THR A 58 -4.42 8.05 8.57
C THR A 58 -4.21 9.22 9.51
N SER A 59 -5.21 10.09 9.63
CA SER A 59 -5.24 11.06 10.71
C SER A 59 -5.22 10.31 12.04
N ALA A 60 -4.38 10.73 12.98
CA ALA A 60 -4.33 10.14 14.31
C ALA A 60 -5.68 10.26 15.05
N SER A 61 -6.53 11.20 14.65
CA SER A 61 -7.90 11.35 15.18
C SER A 61 -8.89 10.27 14.68
N ASN A 62 -8.59 9.57 13.59
CA ASN A 62 -9.51 8.61 12.97
C ASN A 62 -9.46 7.21 13.61
N GLY A 63 -8.51 6.96 14.52
CA GLY A 63 -8.55 5.84 15.47
C GLY A 63 -8.44 4.42 14.90
N GLY A 64 -7.95 4.21 13.67
CA GLY A 64 -7.85 2.83 13.13
C GLY A 64 -7.06 2.66 11.84
N PHE A 65 -6.85 1.39 11.46
CA PHE A 65 -6.17 0.98 10.23
C PHE A 65 -6.99 1.36 8.98
N GLN A 66 -6.39 2.06 8.00
CA GLN A 66 -7.06 2.44 6.74
C GLN A 66 -6.85 1.41 5.62
N GLY A 67 -6.94 0.13 5.95
CA GLY A 67 -6.58 -0.95 5.02
C GLY A 67 -5.06 -1.07 4.82
N ILE A 68 -4.65 -2.05 4.02
CA ILE A 68 -3.24 -2.35 3.72
C ILE A 68 -2.80 -1.49 2.55
N SER A 69 -1.72 -0.72 2.71
CA SER A 69 -1.08 0.01 1.61
C SER A 69 -0.08 -0.85 0.85
N ARG A 70 0.67 -1.68 1.58
CA ARG A 70 1.63 -2.62 1.01
C ARG A 70 1.64 -3.93 1.78
N SER A 71 1.77 -5.04 1.07
CA SER A 71 2.04 -6.36 1.66
C SER A 71 3.32 -6.94 1.11
N PHE A 72 4.01 -7.73 1.92
CA PHE A 72 5.36 -8.20 1.66
C PHE A 72 5.43 -9.72 1.80
N ALA A 73 6.09 -10.38 0.87
CA ALA A 73 6.37 -11.81 0.93
C ALA A 73 7.88 -12.08 0.98
N TYR A 74 8.25 -13.18 1.61
CA TYR A 74 9.63 -13.59 1.83
C TYR A 74 9.81 -15.07 1.51
N ASP A 75 11.00 -15.45 1.08
CA ASP A 75 11.38 -16.85 0.96
C ASP A 75 11.82 -17.46 2.30
N ALA A 76 12.17 -18.75 2.27
CA ALA A 76 12.64 -19.48 3.44
C ALA A 76 13.93 -18.91 4.06
N ASN A 77 14.73 -18.19 3.27
CA ASN A 77 15.99 -17.57 3.70
C ASN A 77 15.81 -16.12 4.17
N ASN A 78 14.57 -15.68 4.45
CA ASN A 78 14.22 -14.30 4.80
C ASN A 78 14.58 -13.26 3.72
N ARG A 79 14.68 -13.67 2.46
CA ARG A 79 14.86 -12.72 1.35
C ARG A 79 13.51 -12.29 0.84
N PHE A 80 13.40 -10.99 0.58
CA PHE A 80 12.17 -10.36 0.14
C PHE A 80 11.82 -10.77 -1.30
N THR A 81 10.64 -11.34 -1.57
CA THR A 81 10.31 -11.88 -2.91
C THR A 81 9.19 -11.16 -3.64
N GLN A 82 8.29 -10.48 -2.94
CA GLN A 82 7.17 -9.79 -3.58
C GLN A 82 6.65 -8.62 -2.74
N VAL A 83 6.43 -7.45 -3.38
CA VAL A 83 5.60 -6.36 -2.84
C VAL A 83 4.27 -6.37 -3.58
N ARG A 84 3.16 -6.25 -2.86
CA ARG A 84 1.90 -5.80 -3.44
C ARG A 84 1.57 -4.42 -2.92
N SER A 85 1.04 -3.53 -3.77
CA SER A 85 0.52 -2.24 -3.35
C SER A 85 -0.96 -2.10 -3.69
N TYR A 86 -1.68 -1.31 -2.90
CA TYR A 86 -3.13 -1.19 -2.98
C TYR A 86 -3.58 0.27 -3.04
N TYR A 87 -4.77 0.49 -3.58
CA TYR A 87 -5.39 1.81 -3.57
C TYR A 87 -5.94 2.17 -2.17
N PRO A 88 -5.80 3.44 -1.74
CA PRO A 88 -6.25 3.89 -0.44
C PRO A 88 -7.77 3.82 -0.29
N ASN A 89 -8.23 3.80 0.96
CA ASN A 89 -9.63 3.98 1.29
C ASN A 89 -10.16 5.33 0.75
N GLY A 90 -11.38 5.33 0.22
CA GLY A 90 -12.00 6.50 -0.40
C GLY A 90 -11.61 6.70 -1.86
N SER A 91 -10.89 5.75 -2.47
CA SER A 91 -10.57 5.80 -3.89
C SER A 91 -11.84 5.59 -4.72
N THR A 92 -12.30 6.64 -5.39
CA THR A 92 -13.52 6.62 -6.21
C THR A 92 -13.26 7.20 -7.59
N TRP A 93 -13.92 6.65 -8.60
CA TRP A 93 -13.90 7.16 -9.96
C TRP A 93 -15.32 7.34 -10.45
N THR A 94 -15.63 8.55 -10.91
CA THR A 94 -16.95 8.90 -11.44
C THR A 94 -16.87 9.07 -12.94
N ARG A 95 -17.74 8.35 -13.64
CA ARG A 95 -18.00 8.56 -15.06
C ARG A 95 -18.81 9.84 -15.22
N ALA A 96 -18.15 10.89 -15.72
CA ALA A 96 -18.77 12.17 -16.01
C ALA A 96 -18.63 12.54 -17.49
N SER A 97 -19.44 13.50 -17.94
CA SER A 97 -19.31 14.17 -19.24
C SER A 97 -17.90 14.74 -19.46
N GLY A 98 -17.44 14.74 -20.71
CA GLY A 98 -16.14 15.31 -21.07
C GLY A 98 -16.07 16.83 -20.92
N SER A 99 -14.86 17.36 -20.85
CA SER A 99 -14.62 18.82 -20.79
C SER A 99 -15.29 19.55 -21.96
N GLY A 100 -16.01 20.64 -21.66
CA GLY A 100 -16.68 21.48 -22.66
C GLY A 100 -18.12 21.06 -22.99
N GLN A 101 -18.67 20.07 -22.29
CA GLN A 101 -20.10 19.72 -22.31
C GLN A 101 -20.78 20.13 -20.99
N SER A 102 -22.11 20.15 -20.98
CA SER A 102 -22.87 20.25 -19.73
C SER A 102 -22.47 19.12 -18.78
N HIS A 103 -22.16 19.45 -17.52
CA HIS A 103 -21.71 18.47 -16.53
C HIS A 103 -22.82 17.48 -16.19
N GLU A 104 -22.60 16.20 -16.48
CA GLU A 104 -23.48 15.09 -16.11
C GLU A 104 -22.65 13.95 -15.52
N GLU A 105 -23.07 13.41 -14.37
CA GLU A 105 -22.48 12.26 -13.69
C GLU A 105 -23.41 11.05 -13.83
N TRP A 106 -22.83 9.91 -14.20
CA TRP A 106 -23.60 8.69 -14.47
C TRP A 106 -23.41 7.63 -13.40
N GLU A 107 -22.15 7.27 -13.12
CA GLU A 107 -21.79 6.12 -12.29
C GLU A 107 -20.54 6.46 -11.48
N THR A 108 -20.56 6.11 -10.20
CA THR A 108 -19.38 6.19 -9.32
C THR A 108 -18.99 4.79 -8.88
N TYR A 109 -17.71 4.48 -9.02
CA TYR A 109 -17.12 3.19 -8.66
C TYR A 109 -16.13 3.39 -7.52
N ASP A 110 -16.33 2.67 -6.42
CA ASP A 110 -15.36 2.53 -5.35
C ASP A 110 -14.35 1.43 -5.72
N TYR A 111 -13.07 1.77 -5.69
CA TYR A 111 -11.96 0.86 -5.95
C TYR A 111 -10.94 0.84 -4.80
N SER A 112 -11.37 1.21 -3.60
CA SER A 112 -10.59 1.14 -2.37
C SER A 112 -10.09 -0.28 -2.13
N GLY A 113 -8.82 -0.41 -1.73
CA GLY A 113 -8.20 -1.70 -1.42
C GLY A 113 -7.96 -2.62 -2.64
N TRP A 114 -8.25 -2.16 -3.86
CA TRP A 114 -7.91 -2.93 -5.05
C TRP A 114 -6.40 -3.03 -5.22
N LEU A 115 -5.94 -4.16 -5.72
CA LEU A 115 -4.55 -4.40 -6.07
C LEU A 115 -4.14 -3.41 -7.17
N ARG A 116 -3.09 -2.64 -6.90
CA ARG A 116 -2.57 -1.60 -7.78
C ARG A 116 -1.34 -2.05 -8.54
N THR A 117 -0.35 -2.60 -7.82
CA THR A 117 0.87 -3.15 -8.41
C THR A 117 1.32 -4.39 -7.70
N VAL A 118 2.07 -5.23 -8.42
CA VAL A 118 2.91 -6.28 -7.85
C VAL A 118 4.32 -6.06 -8.35
N GLU A 119 5.28 -6.14 -7.44
CA GLU A 119 6.70 -6.13 -7.75
C GLU A 119 7.31 -7.46 -7.27
N ASN A 120 7.98 -8.20 -8.15
CA ASN A 120 8.58 -9.49 -7.81
C ASN A 120 10.11 -9.43 -7.87
N TYR A 121 10.73 -10.24 -7.03
CA TYR A 121 12.18 -10.36 -6.91
C TYR A 121 12.58 -11.83 -6.95
N SER A 122 13.65 -12.13 -7.70
CA SER A 122 14.31 -13.44 -7.62
C SER A 122 15.80 -13.28 -7.39
N TYR A 123 16.41 -14.32 -6.82
CA TYR A 123 17.79 -14.28 -6.35
C TYR A 123 18.55 -15.52 -6.79
N ASP A 124 19.85 -15.37 -6.98
CA ASP A 124 20.74 -16.51 -7.11
C ASP A 124 21.03 -17.17 -5.76
N ALA A 125 21.83 -18.23 -5.78
CA ALA A 125 22.25 -18.95 -4.58
C ALA A 125 23.10 -18.10 -3.63
N ALA A 126 23.78 -17.06 -4.13
CA ALA A 126 24.57 -16.13 -3.32
C ALA A 126 23.73 -14.98 -2.75
N GLY A 127 22.44 -14.89 -3.08
CA GLY A 127 21.54 -13.83 -2.61
C GLY A 127 21.59 -12.54 -3.43
N ARG A 128 22.19 -12.54 -4.61
CA ARG A 128 22.16 -11.40 -5.53
C ARG A 128 20.85 -11.43 -6.32
N VAL A 129 20.26 -10.25 -6.57
CA VAL A 129 19.04 -10.13 -7.40
C VAL A 129 19.37 -10.58 -8.81
N LEU A 130 18.59 -11.55 -9.32
CA LEU A 130 18.65 -12.01 -10.71
C LEU A 130 17.56 -11.37 -11.55
N TYR A 131 16.40 -11.11 -10.95
CA TYR A 131 15.23 -10.60 -11.65
C TYR A 131 14.47 -9.64 -10.74
N GLN A 132 14.03 -8.54 -11.32
CA GLN A 132 13.04 -7.66 -10.73
C GLN A 132 12.04 -7.27 -11.81
N ASP A 133 10.75 -7.45 -11.54
CA ASP A 133 9.69 -6.87 -12.37
C ASP A 133 8.66 -6.13 -11.53
N LYS A 134 7.98 -5.20 -12.20
CA LYS A 134 6.83 -4.50 -11.63
C LYS A 134 5.71 -4.47 -12.65
N ILE A 135 4.59 -5.09 -12.31
CA ILE A 135 3.35 -5.06 -13.07
C ILE A 135 2.31 -4.21 -12.33
N GLY A 136 1.45 -3.52 -13.07
CA GLY A 136 0.41 -2.66 -12.52
C GLY A 136 -0.85 -2.62 -13.38
N ARG A 137 -1.79 -1.81 -12.92
CA ARG A 137 -3.01 -1.48 -13.66
C ARG A 137 -2.69 -0.66 -14.90
N ASN A 138 -3.45 -0.86 -15.97
CA ASN A 138 -3.50 0.06 -17.11
C ASN A 138 -4.19 1.38 -16.75
N GLU A 139 -3.58 2.17 -15.87
CA GLU A 139 -4.12 3.46 -15.41
C GLU A 139 -4.22 4.50 -16.55
N ALA A 140 -3.58 4.25 -17.70
CA ALA A 140 -3.64 5.12 -18.88
C ALA A 140 -4.98 5.01 -19.65
N ALA A 141 -5.71 3.91 -19.52
CA ALA A 141 -7.01 3.75 -20.16
C ALA A 141 -8.11 4.49 -19.37
N PRO A 142 -8.83 5.47 -19.95
CA PRO A 142 -9.68 6.39 -19.18
C PRO A 142 -10.85 5.74 -18.43
N ASN A 143 -11.28 4.54 -18.84
CA ASN A 143 -12.38 3.78 -18.26
C ASN A 143 -11.95 2.45 -17.63
N TRP A 144 -10.66 2.27 -17.31
CA TRP A 144 -10.14 1.00 -16.80
C TRP A 144 -10.85 0.55 -15.51
N ILE A 145 -11.24 1.49 -14.64
CA ILE A 145 -11.94 1.21 -13.37
C ILE A 145 -13.31 0.63 -13.64
N GLN A 146 -14.11 1.27 -14.49
CA GLN A 146 -15.42 0.78 -14.89
C GLN A 146 -15.34 -0.65 -15.44
N LEU A 147 -14.39 -0.90 -16.35
CA LEU A 147 -14.20 -2.23 -16.94
C LEU A 147 -13.79 -3.25 -15.87
N ALA A 148 -12.86 -2.91 -14.99
CA ALA A 148 -12.42 -3.78 -13.91
C ALA A 148 -13.54 -4.06 -12.88
N SER A 149 -14.41 -3.09 -12.59
CA SER A 149 -15.54 -3.24 -11.66
C SER A 149 -16.52 -4.32 -12.11
N GLN A 150 -16.71 -4.49 -13.42
CA GLN A 150 -17.58 -5.54 -13.98
C GLN A 150 -17.05 -6.96 -13.69
N TYR A 151 -15.76 -7.09 -13.39
CA TYR A 151 -15.09 -8.36 -13.13
C TYR A 151 -14.56 -8.44 -11.68
N ASN A 152 -15.24 -7.82 -10.71
CA ASN A 152 -14.87 -7.88 -9.29
C ASN A 152 -15.65 -8.95 -8.47
N GLN A 153 -16.03 -10.05 -9.11
CA GLN A 153 -16.64 -11.18 -8.39
C GLN A 153 -15.68 -11.68 -7.30
N ASP A 154 -16.23 -12.00 -6.13
CA ASP A 154 -15.48 -12.47 -4.96
C ASP A 154 -14.33 -11.56 -4.49
N ASN A 155 -14.38 -10.26 -4.80
CA ASN A 155 -13.30 -9.28 -4.54
C ASN A 155 -11.99 -9.58 -5.27
N ARG A 156 -12.07 -10.24 -6.43
CA ARG A 156 -10.92 -10.59 -7.28
C ARG A 156 -9.95 -9.41 -7.48
N GLN A 157 -10.48 -8.19 -7.64
CA GLN A 157 -9.68 -7.00 -7.89
C GLN A 157 -8.72 -6.64 -6.75
N SER A 158 -8.90 -7.22 -5.56
CA SER A 158 -8.09 -6.96 -4.37
C SER A 158 -6.96 -7.97 -4.13
N TYR A 159 -6.91 -9.11 -4.83
CA TYR A 159 -5.89 -10.13 -4.53
C TYR A 159 -5.36 -10.92 -5.73
N ASP A 160 -6.10 -10.99 -6.83
CA ASP A 160 -5.68 -11.75 -8.01
C ASP A 160 -4.70 -10.92 -8.84
N VAL A 161 -3.48 -11.43 -9.02
CA VAL A 161 -2.41 -10.74 -9.75
C VAL A 161 -2.71 -10.63 -11.25
N SER A 162 -3.55 -11.52 -11.80
CA SER A 162 -3.91 -11.49 -13.23
C SER A 162 -4.76 -10.27 -13.63
N VAL A 163 -5.25 -9.48 -12.67
CA VAL A 163 -5.92 -8.20 -12.94
C VAL A 163 -4.96 -7.07 -13.30
N LEU A 164 -3.65 -7.33 -13.20
CA LEU A 164 -2.58 -6.42 -13.59
C LEU A 164 -2.05 -6.84 -14.96
N ASP A 165 -2.01 -5.90 -15.89
CA ASP A 165 -1.78 -6.16 -17.31
C ASP A 165 -0.66 -5.28 -17.91
N THR A 166 -0.10 -4.36 -17.13
CA THR A 166 0.87 -3.38 -17.61
C THR A 166 2.24 -3.60 -16.95
N LEU A 167 3.25 -3.99 -17.73
CA LEU A 167 4.65 -4.09 -17.26
C LEU A 167 5.26 -2.69 -17.19
N ASN A 168 5.58 -2.24 -15.98
CA ASN A 168 6.09 -0.89 -15.71
C ASN A 168 7.62 -0.84 -15.65
N ASN A 169 8.27 -1.92 -15.22
CA ASN A 169 9.73 -2.02 -15.16
C ASN A 169 10.19 -3.48 -15.15
N ARG A 170 11.40 -3.74 -15.69
CA ARG A 170 12.09 -5.04 -15.64
C ARG A 170 13.60 -4.82 -15.66
N ILE A 171 14.32 -5.49 -14.76
CA ILE A 171 15.79 -5.57 -14.73
C ILE A 171 16.21 -7.00 -15.07
#